data_AF-A0A084T1X8-F1
#
_entry.id   AF-A0A084T1X8-F1
#
_cell.length_a   1.000
_cell.length_b   1.000
_cell.length_c   1.000
_cell.angle_alpha   90.00
_cell.angle_beta   90.00
_cell.angle_gamma   90.00
#
_symmetry.space_group_name_H-M   'P 1'
#
loop_
_entity.id
_entity.type
_entity.pdbx_description
1 polymer ?
#
loop_
_entity_poly.entity_id
_entity_poly.type
_entity_poly.pdbx_seq_one_letter_code
_entity_poly.pdbx_strand_id
1 'polypeptide(L)'
;MRRNPKPYLPFLKARLSLERLEAAKDVEQFRGILNSAHILILLGGDDEREFLVTQLKHLHQKRDELSTQVKKRAPKSGASLSPSEEASFKELVRHRGRVTQLENAILRGFAEVGDSRLRDTVLPRLDYDTDMRDRYIEYFEVTGRKDPVVRARLKKLLEAPGSPVTEQHLRRFFEEK
;
A
#
# COMPACT_ATOMS: atom_id res chain seq x y z
N MET A 1 15.37 -23.83 19.88
CA MET A 1 14.76 -22.92 20.87
C MET A 1 13.39 -22.48 20.35
N ARG A 2 12.29 -22.90 21.00
CA ARG A 2 10.95 -22.38 20.70
C ARG A 2 10.93 -20.89 21.06
N ARG A 3 10.89 -20.00 20.08
CA ARG A 3 10.71 -18.56 20.34
C ARG A 3 9.35 -18.40 21.01
N ASN A 4 9.32 -17.91 22.25
CA ASN A 4 8.06 -17.50 22.87
C ASN A 4 7.35 -16.53 21.91
N PRO A 5 6.06 -16.71 21.63
CA PRO A 5 5.31 -15.75 20.82
C PRO A 5 5.42 -14.39 21.51
N LYS A 6 5.87 -13.38 20.77
CA LYS A 6 6.06 -12.05 21.34
C LYS A 6 4.68 -11.52 21.76
N PRO A 7 4.44 -11.24 23.06
CA PRO A 7 3.09 -11.09 23.61
C PRO A 7 2.32 -9.90 23.03
N TYR A 8 3.02 -8.95 22.41
CA TYR A 8 2.41 -7.79 21.76
C TYR A 8 1.89 -8.05 20.34
N LEU A 9 2.29 -9.13 19.65
CA LEU A 9 1.88 -9.36 18.25
C LEU A 9 0.36 -9.54 18.08
N PRO A 10 -0.36 -10.29 18.93
CA PRO A 10 -1.82 -10.35 18.87
C PRO A 10 -2.48 -8.98 19.08
N PHE A 11 -1.92 -8.16 19.98
CA PHE A 11 -2.41 -6.80 20.23
C PHE A 11 -2.21 -5.90 18.99
N LEU A 12 -1.06 -5.99 18.32
CA LEU A 12 -0.80 -5.23 17.09
C LEU A 12 -1.73 -5.65 15.94
N LYS A 13 -2.02 -6.96 15.81
CA LYS A 13 -3.02 -7.47 14.86
C LYS A 13 -4.40 -6.86 15.12
N ALA A 14 -4.86 -6.88 16.37
CA ALA A 14 -6.16 -6.30 16.76
C ALA A 14 -6.22 -4.77 16.60
N ARG A 15 -5.07 -4.09 16.65
CA ARG A 15 -4.96 -2.64 16.44
C ARG A 15 -5.02 -2.26 14.95
N LEU A 16 -4.60 -3.16 14.06
CA LEU A 16 -4.54 -2.93 12.62
C LEU A 16 -5.89 -3.21 11.95
N SER A 17 -6.84 -2.27 12.08
CA SER A 17 -8.12 -2.32 11.37
C SER A 17 -8.47 -0.98 10.74
N LEU A 18 -9.25 -1.03 9.65
CA LEU A 18 -9.77 0.16 8.98
C LEU A 18 -10.63 1.01 9.92
N GLU A 19 -11.48 0.38 10.72
CA GLU A 19 -12.33 1.06 11.71
C GLU A 19 -11.50 1.88 12.70
N ARG A 20 -10.38 1.33 13.20
CA ARG A 20 -9.49 2.06 14.11
C ARG A 20 -8.75 3.18 13.41
N LEU A 21 -8.35 2.97 12.15
CA LEU A 21 -7.73 3.99 11.31
C LEU A 21 -8.68 5.17 11.05
N GLU A 22 -9.97 4.90 10.88
CA GLU A 22 -11.03 5.90 10.71
C GLU A 22 -11.35 6.61 12.03
N ALA A 23 -11.36 5.87 13.15
CA ALA A 23 -11.60 6.42 14.47
C ALA A 23 -10.44 7.26 15.02
N ALA A 24 -9.24 7.18 14.43
CA ALA A 24 -8.08 7.96 14.87
C ALA A 24 -8.34 9.47 14.73
N LYS A 25 -8.39 10.15 15.89
CA LYS A 25 -8.65 11.60 16.01
C LYS A 25 -7.35 12.42 16.02
N ASP A 26 -6.28 11.87 16.58
CA ASP A 26 -4.96 12.50 16.63
C ASP A 26 -3.93 11.78 15.74
N VAL A 27 -2.82 12.49 15.49
CA VAL A 27 -1.75 12.04 14.58
C VAL A 27 -0.97 10.87 15.16
N GLU A 28 -0.82 10.79 16.49
CA GLU A 28 -0.02 9.74 17.13
C GLU A 28 -0.73 8.39 17.10
N GLN A 29 -2.04 8.36 17.37
CA GLN A 29 -2.88 7.18 17.22
C GLN A 29 -2.82 6.65 15.80
N PHE A 30 -2.95 7.55 14.82
CA PHE A 30 -2.88 7.22 13.40
C PHE A 30 -1.51 6.62 13.04
N ARG A 31 -0.41 7.29 13.41
CA ARG A 31 0.96 6.77 13.21
C ARG A 31 1.17 5.43 13.92
N GLY A 32 0.65 5.26 15.13
CA GLY A 32 0.75 4.01 15.88
C GLY A 32 0.05 2.84 15.19
N ILE A 33 -1.08 3.08 14.52
CA ILE A 33 -1.75 2.06 13.70
C ILE A 33 -0.88 1.71 12.49
N LEU A 34 -0.38 2.70 11.73
CA LEU A 34 0.50 2.45 10.60
C LEU A 34 1.77 1.67 11.00
N ASN A 35 2.38 2.05 12.12
CA ASN A 35 3.59 1.40 12.63
C ASN A 35 3.33 -0.05 13.09
N SER A 36 2.08 -0.38 13.45
CA SER A 36 1.72 -1.75 13.82
C SER A 36 1.93 -2.72 12.65
N ALA A 37 1.63 -2.31 11.40
CA ALA A 37 1.91 -3.11 10.21
C ALA A 37 3.42 -3.39 10.08
N HIS A 38 4.24 -2.36 10.21
CA HIS A 38 5.68 -2.46 10.06
C HIS A 38 6.31 -3.39 11.12
N ILE A 39 5.90 -3.23 12.40
CA ILE A 39 6.36 -4.10 13.49
C ILE A 39 5.96 -5.55 13.23
N LEU A 40 4.73 -5.80 12.78
CA LEU A 40 4.24 -7.14 12.47
C LEU A 40 5.09 -7.82 11.38
N ILE A 41 5.54 -7.09 10.36
CA ILE A 41 6.36 -7.64 9.27
C ILE A 41 7.78 -7.95 9.73
N LEU A 42 8.41 -6.99 10.44
CA LEU A 42 9.79 -7.11 10.91
C LEU A 42 9.94 -8.17 12.01
N LEU A 43 9.00 -8.19 12.95
CA LEU A 43 9.15 -8.94 14.20
C LEU A 43 8.27 -10.20 14.28
N GLY A 44 7.28 -10.32 13.40
CA GLY A 44 6.38 -11.47 13.29
C GLY A 44 6.90 -12.59 12.39
N GLY A 45 6.17 -13.71 12.38
CA GLY A 45 6.40 -14.86 11.52
C GLY A 45 5.44 -14.89 10.34
N ASP A 46 5.26 -16.07 9.75
CA ASP A 46 4.35 -16.28 8.61
C ASP A 46 2.90 -15.90 8.96
N ASP A 47 2.41 -16.24 10.14
CA ASP A 47 1.04 -15.91 10.57
C ASP A 47 0.77 -14.39 10.61
N GLU A 48 1.75 -13.58 10.96
CA GLU A 48 1.62 -12.12 10.94
C GLU A 48 1.64 -11.59 9.51
N ARG A 49 2.50 -12.16 8.66
CA ARG A 49 2.62 -11.76 7.26
C ARG A 49 1.39 -12.16 6.44
N GLU A 50 0.84 -13.36 6.64
CA GLU A 50 -0.41 -13.80 6.01
C GLU A 50 -1.60 -12.92 6.41
N PHE A 51 -1.66 -12.54 7.69
CA PHE A 51 -2.64 -11.56 8.16
C PHE A 51 -2.52 -10.24 7.38
N LEU A 52 -1.29 -9.72 7.21
CA LEU A 52 -1.06 -8.47 6.50
C LEU A 52 -1.31 -8.57 4.99
N VAL A 53 -1.05 -9.71 4.36
CA VAL A 53 -1.45 -9.97 2.98
C VAL A 53 -2.97 -9.90 2.85
N THR A 54 -3.69 -10.50 3.80
CA THR A 54 -5.16 -10.47 3.83
C THR A 54 -5.65 -9.03 3.99
N GLN A 55 -5.07 -8.26 4.91
CA GLN A 55 -5.40 -6.84 5.07
C GLN A 55 -5.09 -6.05 3.80
N LEU A 56 -3.94 -6.27 3.17
CA LEU A 56 -3.54 -5.60 1.93
C LEU A 56 -4.55 -5.83 0.80
N LYS A 57 -5.05 -7.06 0.64
CA LYS A 57 -6.10 -7.39 -0.34
C LYS A 57 -7.41 -6.65 -0.07
N HIS A 58 -7.84 -6.57 1.19
CA HIS A 58 -9.03 -5.80 1.56
C HIS A 58 -8.84 -4.29 1.33
N LEU A 59 -7.65 -3.76 1.62
CA LEU A 59 -7.32 -2.35 1.38
C LEU A 59 -7.35 -2.00 -0.10
N HIS A 60 -6.82 -2.88 -0.96
CA HIS A 60 -6.90 -2.72 -2.40
C HIS A 60 -8.35 -2.60 -2.88
N GLN A 61 -9.21 -3.54 -2.48
CA GLN A 61 -10.64 -3.51 -2.84
C GLN A 61 -11.30 -2.21 -2.37
N LYS A 62 -11.09 -1.86 -1.09
CA LYS A 62 -11.69 -0.66 -0.50
C LYS A 62 -11.23 0.63 -1.18
N ARG A 63 -9.95 0.72 -1.52
CA ARG A 63 -9.40 1.86 -2.23
C ARG A 63 -9.97 1.98 -3.64
N ASP A 64 -10.13 0.88 -4.36
CA ASP A 64 -10.68 0.89 -5.72
C ASP A 64 -12.15 1.34 -5.71
N GLU A 65 -12.94 0.87 -4.74
CA GLU A 65 -14.29 1.35 -4.47
C GLU A 65 -14.32 2.87 -4.18
N LEU A 66 -13.51 3.33 -3.24
CA LEU A 66 -13.45 4.75 -2.85
C LEU A 66 -12.97 5.63 -4.01
N SER A 67 -11.99 5.17 -4.79
CA SER A 67 -11.50 5.90 -5.97
C SER A 67 -12.60 6.05 -7.02
N THR A 68 -13.42 5.02 -7.22
CA THR A 68 -14.58 5.08 -8.10
C THR A 68 -15.61 6.09 -7.59
N GLN A 69 -15.90 6.08 -6.29
CA GLN A 69 -16.84 7.04 -5.69
C GLN A 69 -16.33 8.48 -5.78
N VAL A 70 -15.04 8.72 -5.52
CA VAL A 70 -14.41 10.04 -5.64
C VAL A 70 -14.50 10.52 -7.08
N LYS A 71 -14.14 9.68 -8.07
CA LYS A 71 -14.24 10.04 -9.49
C LYS A 71 -15.67 10.37 -9.92
N LYS A 72 -16.68 9.64 -9.42
CA LYS A 72 -18.09 9.90 -9.73
C LYS A 72 -18.62 11.20 -9.13
N ARG A 73 -18.15 11.58 -7.94
CA ARG A 73 -18.60 12.78 -7.21
C ARG A 73 -17.72 14.01 -7.45
N ALA A 74 -16.60 13.85 -8.12
CA ALA A 74 -15.72 14.96 -8.44
C ALA A 74 -16.48 15.99 -9.28
N PRO A 75 -16.39 17.30 -8.95
CA PRO A 75 -17.03 18.33 -9.75
C PRO A 75 -16.49 18.28 -11.18
N LYS A 76 -17.39 18.22 -12.16
CA LYS A 76 -17.02 18.39 -13.58
C LYS A 76 -16.64 19.85 -13.79
N SER A 77 -15.65 20.11 -14.65
CA SER A 77 -15.06 21.43 -14.87
C SER A 77 -16.06 22.59 -14.78
N GLY A 78 -15.92 23.40 -13.73
CA GLY A 78 -16.72 24.62 -13.51
C GLY A 78 -17.94 24.48 -12.60
N ALA A 79 -18.36 23.27 -12.22
CA ALA A 79 -19.47 23.08 -11.28
C ALA A 79 -19.00 23.18 -9.83
N SER A 80 -19.60 24.06 -9.02
CA SER A 80 -19.42 24.08 -7.57
C SER A 80 -20.34 23.05 -6.90
N LEU A 81 -19.81 22.35 -5.90
CA LEU A 81 -20.62 21.52 -5.01
C LEU A 81 -21.37 22.42 -4.02
N SER A 82 -22.57 22.02 -3.60
CA SER A 82 -23.22 22.64 -2.45
C SER A 82 -22.40 22.38 -1.16
N PRO A 83 -22.56 23.20 -0.09
CA PRO A 83 -21.79 23.02 1.14
C PRO A 83 -21.89 21.63 1.77
N SER A 84 -23.06 20.98 1.69
CA SER A 84 -23.26 19.62 2.18
C SER A 84 -22.58 18.57 1.30
N GLU A 85 -22.65 18.72 -0.02
CA GLU A 85 -21.94 17.84 -0.97
C GLU A 85 -20.42 17.99 -0.84
N GLU A 86 -19.93 19.21 -0.63
CA GLU A 86 -18.52 19.49 -0.42
C GLU A 86 -18.00 18.82 0.87
N ALA A 87 -18.76 18.90 1.97
CA ALA A 87 -18.41 18.23 3.22
C ALA A 87 -18.33 16.71 3.02
N SER A 88 -19.35 16.10 2.40
CA SER A 88 -19.37 14.66 2.11
C SER A 88 -18.24 14.23 1.17
N PHE A 89 -17.94 15.04 0.15
CA PHE A 89 -16.85 14.78 -0.78
C PHE A 89 -15.48 14.85 -0.08
N LYS A 90 -15.26 15.84 0.78
CA LYS A 90 -14.03 15.96 1.60
C LYS A 90 -13.84 14.74 2.50
N GLU A 91 -14.90 14.26 3.15
CA GLU A 91 -14.83 13.05 3.98
C GLU A 91 -14.47 11.81 3.15
N LEU A 92 -15.06 11.66 1.97
CA LEU A 92 -14.76 10.57 1.06
C LEU A 92 -13.29 10.59 0.60
N VAL A 93 -12.77 11.77 0.22
CA VAL A 93 -11.36 11.96 -0.14
C VAL A 93 -10.45 11.64 1.05
N ARG A 94 -10.81 12.10 2.26
CA ARG A 94 -10.07 11.79 3.49
C ARG A 94 -10.02 10.30 3.76
N HIS A 95 -11.15 9.60 3.63
CA HIS A 95 -11.23 8.15 3.80
C HIS A 95 -10.30 7.44 2.80
N ARG A 96 -10.39 7.76 1.51
CA ARG A 96 -9.48 7.22 0.49
C ARG A 96 -8.01 7.45 0.85
N GLY A 97 -7.67 8.65 1.31
CA GLY A 97 -6.32 9.00 1.75
C GLY A 97 -5.81 8.12 2.89
N ARG A 98 -6.63 7.90 3.92
CA ARG A 98 -6.27 7.03 5.05
C ARG A 98 -6.06 5.58 4.62
N VAL A 99 -6.96 5.02 3.81
CA VAL A 99 -6.80 3.65 3.26
C VAL A 99 -5.48 3.52 2.50
N THR A 100 -5.17 4.50 1.66
CA THR A 100 -3.92 4.53 0.88
C THR A 100 -2.69 4.59 1.78
N GLN A 101 -2.74 5.34 2.89
CA GLN A 101 -1.63 5.44 3.84
C GLN A 101 -1.36 4.12 4.57
N LEU A 102 -2.43 3.40 4.95
CA LEU A 102 -2.29 2.08 5.57
C LEU A 102 -1.77 1.04 4.58
N GLU A 103 -2.29 1.04 3.35
CA GLU A 103 -1.77 0.22 2.26
C GLU A 103 -0.26 0.44 2.06
N ASN A 104 0.17 1.70 1.93
CA ASN A 104 1.57 2.05 1.76
C ASN A 104 2.44 1.61 2.95
N ALA A 105 1.92 1.66 4.18
CA ALA A 105 2.66 1.19 5.35
C ALA A 105 2.93 -0.33 5.29
N ILE A 106 1.94 -1.11 4.86
CA ILE A 106 2.09 -2.57 4.66
C ILE A 106 3.07 -2.86 3.52
N LEU A 107 2.91 -2.17 2.38
CA LEU A 107 3.78 -2.34 1.21
C LEU A 107 5.25 -2.05 1.54
N ARG A 108 5.52 -0.93 2.24
CA ARG A 108 6.88 -0.57 2.69
C ARG A 108 7.48 -1.64 3.57
N GLY A 109 6.76 -2.12 4.57
CA GLY A 109 7.31 -3.14 5.47
C GLY A 109 7.67 -4.42 4.72
N PHE A 110 6.85 -4.86 3.76
CA PHE A 110 7.16 -6.04 2.95
C PHE A 110 8.34 -5.80 2.01
N ALA A 111 8.42 -4.61 1.42
CA ALA A 111 9.54 -4.19 0.58
C ALA A 111 10.86 -4.23 1.34
N GLU A 112 10.90 -3.65 2.55
CA GLU A 112 12.11 -3.58 3.36
C GLU A 112 12.70 -4.94 3.70
N VAL A 113 11.87 -5.95 3.96
CA VAL A 113 12.34 -7.32 4.22
C VAL A 113 12.60 -8.11 2.92
N GLY A 114 12.05 -7.66 1.79
CA GLY A 114 12.10 -8.35 0.50
C GLY A 114 11.28 -9.64 0.49
N ASP A 115 10.09 -9.63 1.09
CA ASP A 115 9.22 -10.82 1.16
C ASP A 115 8.53 -11.05 -0.19
N SER A 116 8.54 -12.30 -0.67
CA SER A 116 7.93 -12.67 -1.95
C SER A 116 6.41 -12.50 -1.98
N ARG A 117 5.74 -12.41 -0.83
CA ARG A 117 4.29 -12.13 -0.79
C ARG A 117 3.93 -10.78 -1.38
N LEU A 118 4.86 -9.82 -1.38
CA LEU A 118 4.69 -8.54 -2.08
C LEU A 118 4.52 -8.78 -3.58
N ARG A 119 5.38 -9.62 -4.17
CA ARG A 119 5.30 -10.02 -5.57
C ARG A 119 3.92 -10.61 -5.89
N ASP A 120 3.51 -11.61 -5.11
CA ASP A 120 2.31 -12.38 -5.39
C ASP A 120 1.02 -11.54 -5.24
N THR A 121 1.06 -10.52 -4.38
CA THR A 121 -0.12 -9.66 -4.13
C THR A 121 -0.17 -8.44 -5.05
N VAL A 122 0.99 -7.89 -5.44
CA VAL A 122 1.06 -6.56 -6.07
C VAL A 122 1.47 -6.61 -7.54
N LEU A 123 2.36 -7.52 -7.98
CA LEU A 123 2.78 -7.57 -9.39
C LEU A 123 1.60 -7.73 -10.36
N PRO A 124 0.59 -8.59 -10.11
CA PRO A 124 -0.55 -8.74 -11.01
C PRO A 124 -1.36 -7.45 -11.19
N ARG A 125 -1.25 -6.49 -10.26
CA ARG A 125 -1.98 -5.22 -10.30
C ARG A 125 -1.30 -4.15 -11.16
N LEU A 126 0.00 -4.28 -11.43
CA LEU A 126 0.76 -3.30 -12.21
C LEU A 126 0.25 -3.15 -13.66
N ASP A 127 -0.41 -4.17 -14.20
CA ASP A 127 -0.98 -4.16 -15.55
C ASP A 127 -2.25 -3.31 -15.68
N TYR A 128 -3.03 -3.21 -14.60
CA TYR A 128 -4.39 -2.67 -14.67
C TYR A 128 -4.50 -1.21 -14.20
N ASP A 129 -3.50 -0.71 -13.47
CA ASP A 129 -3.56 0.59 -12.82
C ASP A 129 -2.23 1.35 -13.02
N THR A 130 -2.18 2.18 -14.06
CA THR A 130 -0.99 2.98 -14.41
C THR A 130 -0.63 4.00 -13.34
N ASP A 131 -1.62 4.58 -12.65
CA ASP A 131 -1.39 5.53 -11.56
C ASP A 131 -0.76 4.85 -10.34
N MET A 132 -1.13 3.59 -10.08
CA MET A 132 -0.55 2.79 -9.00
C MET A 132 0.76 2.14 -9.39
N ARG A 133 1.01 1.89 -10.69
CA ARG A 133 2.28 1.37 -11.18
C ARG A 133 3.44 2.24 -10.70
N ASP A 134 3.33 3.56 -10.88
CA ASP A 134 4.34 4.53 -10.45
C ASP A 134 4.59 4.46 -8.93
N ARG A 135 3.56 4.16 -8.14
CA ARG A 135 3.65 4.10 -6.67
C ARG A 135 4.16 2.77 -6.13
N TYR A 136 3.91 1.68 -6.83
CA TYR A 136 4.29 0.35 -6.38
C TYR A 136 5.71 -0.03 -6.78
N ILE A 137 6.24 0.59 -7.83
CA ILE A 137 7.54 0.23 -8.37
C ILE A 137 8.68 0.49 -7.37
N GLU A 138 8.58 1.55 -6.56
CA GLU A 138 9.54 1.85 -5.49
C GLU A 138 9.62 0.71 -4.44
N TYR A 139 8.51 0.02 -4.18
CA TYR A 139 8.46 -1.08 -3.21
C TYR A 139 9.08 -2.38 -3.74
N PHE A 140 9.28 -2.49 -5.05
CA PHE A 140 9.88 -3.68 -5.65
C PHE A 140 11.40 -3.63 -5.74
N GLU A 141 12.06 -2.52 -5.40
CA GLU A 141 13.51 -2.40 -5.52
C GLU A 141 14.24 -3.47 -4.69
N VAL A 142 13.94 -3.58 -3.38
CA VAL A 142 14.59 -4.56 -2.51
C VAL A 142 14.20 -5.99 -2.88
N THR A 143 12.92 -6.24 -3.14
CA THR A 143 12.42 -7.57 -3.52
C THR A 143 13.04 -8.02 -4.84
N GLY A 144 13.15 -7.13 -5.84
CA GLY A 144 13.73 -7.40 -7.16
C GLY A 144 15.23 -7.65 -7.16
N ARG A 145 15.97 -7.24 -6.10
CA ARG A 145 17.37 -7.67 -5.92
C ARG A 145 17.48 -9.14 -5.55
N LYS A 146 16.49 -9.68 -4.85
CA LYS A 146 16.48 -11.05 -4.31
C LYS A 146 15.62 -12.02 -5.12
N ASP A 147 14.58 -11.51 -5.80
CA ASP A 147 13.59 -12.30 -6.52
C ASP A 147 13.75 -12.09 -8.05
N PRO A 148 14.16 -13.14 -8.80
CA PRO A 148 14.38 -13.05 -10.24
C PRO A 148 13.09 -12.80 -11.03
N VAL A 149 11.93 -13.20 -10.51
CA VAL A 149 10.62 -12.96 -11.15
C VAL A 149 10.29 -11.48 -11.09
N VAL A 150 10.47 -10.85 -9.92
CA VAL A 150 10.30 -9.40 -9.76
C VAL A 150 11.29 -8.67 -10.66
N ARG A 151 12.57 -9.06 -10.65
CA ARG A 151 13.61 -8.43 -11.49
C ARG A 151 13.26 -8.48 -12.98
N ALA A 152 12.85 -9.64 -13.48
CA ALA A 152 12.45 -9.82 -14.87
C ALA A 152 11.22 -8.96 -15.21
N ARG A 153 10.28 -8.84 -14.28
CA ARG A 153 9.09 -8.00 -14.47
C ARG A 153 9.42 -6.51 -14.52
N LEU A 154 10.29 -6.03 -13.62
CA LEU A 154 10.78 -4.65 -13.64
C LEU A 154 11.53 -4.33 -14.94
N LYS A 155 12.34 -5.28 -15.45
CA LYS A 155 13.04 -5.13 -16.74
C LYS A 155 12.06 -4.97 -17.91
N LYS A 156 11.02 -5.82 -17.97
CA LYS A 156 9.97 -5.71 -19.00
C LYS A 156 9.23 -4.37 -18.95
N LEU A 157 9.02 -3.81 -17.76
CA LEU A 157 8.39 -2.49 -17.61
C LEU A 157 9.29 -1.36 -18.12
N LEU A 158 10.62 -1.49 -17.98
CA LEU A 158 11.58 -0.50 -18.49
C LEU A 158 11.65 -0.49 -20.01
N GLU A 159 11.50 -1.66 -20.63
CA GLU A 159 11.50 -1.83 -22.09
C GLU A 159 10.18 -1.41 -22.75
N ALA A 160 9.11 -1.24 -21.96
CA ALA A 160 7.80 -0.81 -22.42
C ALA A 160 7.65 0.72 -22.39
N PRO A 161 6.83 1.31 -23.26
CA PRO A 161 6.44 2.71 -23.14
C PRO A 161 5.79 2.97 -21.76
N GLY A 162 6.30 3.95 -21.02
CA GLY A 162 5.92 4.18 -19.63
C GLY A 162 5.95 5.64 -19.20
N SER A 163 5.48 5.88 -17.98
CA SER A 163 5.60 7.18 -17.29
C SER A 163 7.09 7.51 -17.08
N PRO A 164 7.50 8.79 -17.24
CA PRO A 164 8.87 9.22 -16.93
C PRO A 164 9.31 8.88 -15.49
N VAL A 165 8.36 8.86 -14.54
CA VAL A 165 8.62 8.50 -13.14
C VAL A 165 8.98 7.03 -13.02
N THR A 166 8.16 6.14 -13.60
CA THR A 166 8.45 4.70 -13.67
C THR A 166 9.81 4.45 -14.33
N GLU A 167 10.10 5.13 -15.44
CA GLU A 167 11.37 4.97 -16.15
C GLU A 167 12.57 5.38 -15.28
N GLN A 168 12.47 6.51 -14.58
CA GLN A 168 13.52 6.99 -13.68
C GLN A 168 13.82 6.00 -12.54
N HIS A 169 12.79 5.48 -11.87
CA HIS A 169 12.95 4.48 -10.80
C HIS A 169 13.62 3.21 -11.31
N LEU A 170 13.18 2.71 -12.47
CA LEU A 170 13.73 1.49 -13.06
C LEU A 170 15.17 1.65 -13.51
N ARG A 171 15.53 2.77 -14.14
CA ARG A 171 16.92 3.05 -14.53
C ARG A 171 17.83 3.04 -13.32
N ARG A 172 17.47 3.78 -12.26
CA ARG A 172 18.23 3.79 -10.99
C ARG A 172 18.40 2.37 -10.44
N PHE A 173 17.32 1.59 -10.39
CA PHE A 173 17.35 0.22 -9.88
C PHE A 173 18.33 -0.70 -10.64
N PHE A 174 18.47 -0.54 -11.96
CA PHE A 174 19.41 -1.35 -12.76
C PHE A 174 20.83 -0.76 -12.85
N GLU A 175 21.03 0.51 -12.52
CA GLU A 175 22.33 1.18 -12.45
C GLU A 175 23.08 0.90 -11.13
N GLU A 176 22.36 0.73 -10.02
CA GLU A 176 22.92 0.33 -8.73
C GLU A 176 23.48 -1.12 -8.81
N LYS A 177 24.79 -1.24 -9.04
CA LYS A 177 25.54 -2.51 -9.04
C LYS A 177 25.77 -3.07 -7.64
#